data_AF-A0A1M3IKL2-F1
#
_entry.id   AF-A0A1M3IKL2-F1
#
_cell.length_a   1.000
_cell.length_b   1.000
_cell.length_c   1.000
_cell.angle_alpha   90.00
_cell.angle_beta   90.00
_cell.angle_gamma   90.00
#
_symmetry.space_group_name_H-M   'P 1'
#
loop_
_entity.id
_entity.type
_entity.pdbx_description
1 polymer ?
#
loop_
_entity_poly.entity_id
_entity_poly.type
_entity_poly.pdbx_seq_one_letter_code
_entity_poly.pdbx_strand_id
1 'polypeptide(L)'
;MTKYFLIFIFLTWTFASCKCNDKQVNDSNTATANNNTGSQNIKAMSEEANSQAVNKSPDEPGEEAMNRMYGTSTAASEAMSKRNALRKSGKLTAGYYPEGSQRRLTQDDIKFLSPWGHEVMLNEIYARHGMIFKDEQLKRHFASQDWYHPESANVYQKLSGIEKQNIAFLINTSKDVQQESNVASNQ
;
A
#
# COMPACT_ATOMS: atom_id res chain seq x y z
N MET A 1 15.92 -5.24 -67.58
CA MET A 1 14.94 -6.30 -67.28
C MET A 1 15.68 -7.61 -67.03
N THR A 2 15.90 -7.96 -65.76
CA THR A 2 16.24 -9.32 -65.28
C THR A 2 16.11 -9.30 -63.76
N LYS A 3 14.92 -9.64 -63.25
CA LYS A 3 14.60 -10.91 -62.55
C LYS A 3 15.22 -10.99 -61.14
N TYR A 4 14.55 -10.39 -60.15
CA TYR A 4 14.75 -10.73 -58.74
C TYR A 4 14.05 -12.06 -58.45
N PHE A 5 14.86 -13.04 -58.07
CA PHE A 5 14.47 -14.39 -57.74
C PHE A 5 13.95 -14.44 -56.30
N LEU A 6 12.68 -14.82 -56.14
CA LEU A 6 12.07 -15.21 -54.88
C LEU A 6 12.83 -16.41 -54.29
N ILE A 7 13.33 -16.29 -53.05
CA ILE A 7 13.60 -17.45 -52.20
C ILE A 7 12.99 -17.20 -50.81
N PHE A 8 12.05 -18.09 -50.53
CA PHE A 8 11.32 -18.34 -49.31
C PHE A 8 12.25 -18.68 -48.14
N ILE A 9 12.01 -18.14 -46.95
CA ILE A 9 12.08 -18.94 -45.70
C ILE A 9 10.91 -18.55 -44.80
N PHE A 10 9.89 -19.40 -44.80
CA PHE A 10 8.85 -19.48 -43.78
C PHE A 10 9.49 -19.89 -42.46
N LEU A 11 9.72 -18.94 -41.55
CA LEU A 11 9.93 -19.28 -40.14
C LEU A 11 8.55 -19.39 -39.48
N THR A 12 7.90 -20.53 -39.65
CA THR A 12 6.71 -20.87 -38.88
C THR A 12 7.13 -21.15 -37.45
N TRP A 13 6.86 -20.18 -36.59
CA TRP A 13 7.03 -20.31 -35.15
C TRP A 13 5.92 -21.22 -34.63
N THR A 14 6.24 -22.49 -34.43
CA THR A 14 5.34 -23.43 -33.76
C THR A 14 5.29 -23.08 -32.28
N PHE A 15 4.22 -22.39 -31.87
CA PHE A 15 3.87 -22.28 -30.46
C PHE A 15 3.51 -23.66 -29.93
N ALA A 16 4.43 -24.27 -29.20
CA ALA A 16 4.12 -25.39 -28.32
C ALA A 16 3.10 -24.92 -27.27
N SER A 17 1.86 -25.37 -27.41
CA SER A 17 0.83 -25.23 -26.39
C SER A 17 1.13 -26.20 -25.26
N CYS A 18 1.72 -25.72 -24.17
CA CYS A 18 1.76 -26.47 -22.93
C CYS A 18 0.34 -26.48 -22.34
N LYS A 19 -0.29 -27.66 -22.31
CA LYS A 19 -1.54 -27.91 -21.59
C LYS A 19 -1.22 -27.92 -20.09
N CYS A 20 -1.76 -26.96 -19.35
CA CYS A 20 -1.78 -27.04 -17.89
C CYS A 20 -2.65 -28.22 -17.46
N ASN A 21 -2.10 -29.04 -16.56
CA ASN A 21 -2.77 -30.13 -15.87
C ASN A 21 -3.61 -29.54 -14.73
N ASP A 22 -4.93 -29.46 -14.95
CA ASP A 22 -5.92 -29.13 -13.93
C ASP A 22 -6.10 -30.36 -13.01
N LYS A 23 -5.57 -30.28 -11.79
CA LYS A 23 -5.96 -31.21 -10.72
C LYS A 23 -7.25 -30.67 -10.11
N GLN A 24 -8.33 -31.36 -10.45
CA GLN A 24 -9.60 -31.38 -9.76
C GLN A 24 -9.39 -31.37 -8.24
N VAL A 25 -9.72 -30.24 -7.63
CA VAL A 25 -10.09 -30.18 -6.20
C VAL A 25 -11.42 -30.93 -6.11
N ASN A 26 -11.43 -32.06 -5.42
CA ASN A 26 -12.66 -32.75 -5.08
C ASN A 26 -13.04 -32.36 -3.66
N ASP A 27 -14.16 -31.64 -3.57
CA ASP A 27 -14.87 -31.31 -2.34
C ASP A 27 -15.33 -32.57 -1.60
N SER A 28 -15.42 -32.47 -0.27
CA SER A 28 -16.56 -32.89 0.57
C SER A 28 -16.11 -33.51 1.89
N ASN A 29 -16.33 -32.75 2.97
CA ASN A 29 -17.17 -33.14 4.13
C ASN A 29 -17.24 -31.91 5.06
N THR A 30 -18.35 -31.14 5.01
CA THR A 30 -19.53 -31.23 5.90
C THR A 30 -19.14 -31.01 7.38
N ALA A 31 -19.74 -30.15 8.19
CA ALA A 31 -20.90 -29.27 8.15
C ALA A 31 -20.56 -28.11 9.12
N THR A 32 -21.15 -26.91 9.04
CA THR A 32 -22.42 -26.60 9.68
C THR A 32 -22.65 -25.11 9.46
N ALA A 33 -23.81 -24.77 8.91
CA ALA A 33 -24.32 -23.41 8.88
C ALA A 33 -24.29 -22.80 10.28
N ASN A 34 -24.07 -21.49 10.40
CA ASN A 34 -24.87 -20.61 11.26
C ASN A 34 -24.52 -19.13 11.03
N ASN A 35 -25.52 -18.47 10.46
CA ASN A 35 -25.83 -17.05 10.33
C ASN A 35 -25.18 -16.11 11.37
N ASN A 36 -24.81 -14.88 10.96
CA ASN A 36 -25.75 -13.78 11.13
C ASN A 36 -25.30 -12.44 10.53
N THR A 37 -26.22 -11.93 9.73
CA THR A 37 -26.47 -10.57 9.30
C THR A 37 -26.54 -9.58 10.48
N GLY A 38 -26.22 -8.32 10.15
CA GLY A 38 -26.52 -7.06 10.84
C GLY A 38 -27.29 -7.11 12.17
N SER A 39 -26.73 -6.42 13.15
CA SER A 39 -27.46 -5.95 14.32
C SER A 39 -26.68 -4.84 15.00
N GLN A 40 -27.28 -3.86 15.62
CA GLN A 40 -28.63 -3.31 15.58
C GLN A 40 -28.48 -2.03 16.41
N ASN A 41 -29.23 -1.01 16.03
CA ASN A 41 -29.54 0.12 16.88
C ASN A 41 -30.41 -0.36 18.06
N ILE A 42 -30.03 -0.09 19.31
CA ILE A 42 -30.97 -0.15 20.45
C ILE A 42 -30.74 1.09 21.32
N LYS A 43 -31.82 1.86 21.47
CA LYS A 43 -31.95 3.06 22.30
C LYS A 43 -32.68 2.70 23.61
N ALA A 44 -32.12 3.17 24.72
CA ALA A 44 -32.74 3.62 25.98
C ALA A 44 -33.34 2.63 27.02
N MET A 45 -32.79 2.80 28.25
CA MET A 45 -33.42 2.93 29.58
C MET A 45 -33.92 1.69 30.35
N SER A 46 -33.22 1.32 31.44
CA SER A 46 -33.61 1.60 32.84
C SER A 46 -32.62 0.97 33.83
N GLU A 47 -32.47 1.61 34.99
CA GLU A 47 -31.55 1.29 36.09
C GLU A 47 -31.93 0.02 36.86
N GLU A 48 -30.94 -0.75 37.33
CA GLU A 48 -30.84 -1.14 38.75
C GLU A 48 -29.49 -1.80 39.08
N ALA A 49 -29.15 -1.73 40.36
CA ALA A 49 -27.81 -1.78 40.92
C ALA A 49 -27.12 -3.16 40.98
N ASN A 50 -25.79 -3.13 41.12
CA ASN A 50 -25.08 -3.58 42.34
C ASN A 50 -23.86 -4.49 42.11
N SER A 51 -22.72 -4.00 42.62
CA SER A 51 -21.52 -4.67 43.16
C SER A 51 -20.90 -5.92 42.49
N GLN A 52 -19.66 -5.73 42.02
CA GLN A 52 -18.44 -6.52 42.32
C GLN A 52 -18.59 -8.02 42.64
N ALA A 53 -17.99 -8.87 41.80
CA ALA A 53 -17.08 -9.93 42.27
C ALA A 53 -16.18 -10.45 41.14
N VAL A 54 -14.89 -10.24 41.35
CA VAL A 54 -13.76 -10.86 40.67
C VAL A 54 -13.72 -12.34 41.01
N ASN A 55 -13.52 -13.22 40.03
CA ASN A 55 -12.99 -14.57 40.27
C ASN A 55 -11.82 -14.83 39.31
N LYS A 56 -10.61 -14.56 39.81
CA LYS A 56 -9.33 -14.88 39.16
C LYS A 56 -8.90 -16.27 39.62
N SER A 57 -8.77 -17.21 38.68
CA SER A 57 -8.16 -18.51 38.97
C SER A 57 -6.65 -18.33 39.17
N PRO A 58 -6.05 -18.87 40.24
CA PRO A 58 -4.61 -18.79 40.48
C PRO A 58 -3.88 -19.75 39.52
N ASP A 59 -2.70 -19.34 39.06
CA ASP A 59 -1.68 -20.07 38.28
C ASP A 59 -1.34 -19.48 36.89
N GLU A 60 -1.77 -18.25 36.58
CA GLU A 60 -1.13 -17.42 35.55
C GLU A 60 0.00 -16.59 36.19
N PRO A 61 1.25 -16.64 35.68
CA PRO A 61 2.32 -15.77 36.16
C PRO A 61 1.84 -14.33 36.09
N GLY A 62 1.86 -13.64 37.24
CA GLY A 62 1.21 -12.35 37.41
C GLY A 62 1.59 -11.37 36.30
N GLU A 63 0.61 -10.56 35.89
CA GLU A 63 0.71 -9.43 34.95
C GLU A 63 1.98 -8.57 35.14
N GLU A 64 2.47 -8.48 36.38
CA GLU A 64 3.73 -7.86 36.77
C GLU A 64 5.00 -8.52 36.19
N ALA A 65 5.04 -9.84 36.06
CA ALA A 65 6.20 -10.59 35.53
C ALA A 65 6.31 -10.44 34.01
N MET A 66 5.17 -10.46 33.30
CA MET A 66 5.10 -10.17 31.86
C MET A 66 5.46 -8.71 31.57
N ASN A 67 5.00 -7.76 32.40
CA ASN A 67 5.32 -6.35 32.22
C ASN A 67 6.78 -6.00 32.58
N ARG A 68 7.42 -6.74 33.49
CA ARG A 68 8.87 -6.59 33.78
C ARG A 68 9.77 -7.14 32.68
N MET A 69 9.32 -8.10 31.87
CA MET A 69 10.09 -8.69 30.76
C MET A 69 9.84 -8.00 29.41
N TYR A 70 8.59 -7.62 29.11
CA TYR A 70 8.19 -6.99 27.85
C TYR A 70 7.87 -5.50 27.94
N GLY A 71 8.03 -4.89 29.12
CA GLY A 71 7.98 -3.44 29.37
C GLY A 71 6.99 -2.70 28.50
N THR A 72 5.72 -2.62 28.90
CA THR A 72 4.82 -1.63 28.29
C THR A 72 5.31 -0.24 28.67
N SER A 73 6.20 0.30 27.85
CA SER A 73 6.63 1.69 27.95
C SER A 73 5.38 2.57 27.84
N THR A 74 5.02 3.22 28.94
CA THR A 74 3.92 4.19 28.99
C THR A 74 4.08 5.25 27.92
N ALA A 75 5.33 5.65 27.62
CA ALA A 75 5.67 6.54 26.52
C ALA A 75 5.31 5.98 25.13
N ALA A 76 5.46 4.67 24.90
CA ALA A 76 5.04 4.03 23.65
C ALA A 76 3.51 4.01 23.50
N SER A 77 2.77 3.73 24.58
CA SER A 77 1.30 3.79 24.57
C SER A 77 0.76 5.21 24.41
N GLU A 78 1.40 6.21 25.02
CA GLU A 78 1.04 7.63 24.87
C GLU A 78 1.34 8.14 23.46
N ALA A 79 2.50 7.79 22.89
CA ALA A 79 2.86 8.13 21.51
C ALA A 79 1.87 7.49 20.50
N MET A 80 1.46 6.24 20.74
CA MET A 80 0.44 5.56 19.93
C MET A 80 -0.92 6.26 20.04
N SER A 81 -1.35 6.62 21.25
CA SER A 81 -2.59 7.36 21.50
C SER A 81 -2.59 8.73 20.81
N LYS A 82 -1.48 9.47 20.91
CA LYS A 82 -1.30 10.78 20.24
C LYS A 82 -1.31 10.63 18.72
N ARG A 83 -0.63 9.62 18.16
CA ARG A 83 -0.67 9.32 16.72
C ARG A 83 -2.09 9.00 16.25
N ASN A 84 -2.82 8.20 17.01
CA ASN A 84 -4.21 7.86 16.70
C ASN A 84 -5.10 9.11 16.74
N ALA A 85 -4.89 10.01 17.70
CA ALA A 85 -5.58 11.30 17.75
C ALA A 85 -5.25 12.19 16.54
N LEU A 86 -3.98 12.24 16.11
CA LEU A 86 -3.56 13.01 14.93
C LEU A 86 -4.11 12.42 13.61
N ARG A 87 -4.21 11.08 13.52
CA ARG A 87 -4.84 10.40 12.39
C ARG A 87 -6.35 10.66 12.38
N LYS A 88 -7.00 10.59 13.55
CA LYS A 88 -8.43 10.90 13.72
C LYS A 88 -8.74 12.37 13.40
N SER A 89 -7.82 13.29 13.69
CA SER A 89 -7.94 14.71 13.34
C SER A 89 -7.62 15.00 11.86
N GLY A 90 -7.36 13.98 11.02
CA GLY A 90 -6.98 14.15 9.62
C GLY A 90 -5.63 14.82 9.40
N LYS A 91 -4.81 14.96 10.45
CA LYS A 91 -3.53 15.70 10.39
C LYS A 91 -2.38 14.83 9.90
N LEU A 92 -2.51 13.50 9.98
CA LEU A 92 -1.55 12.56 9.40
C LEU A 92 -2.11 11.98 8.11
N THR A 93 -1.44 12.30 7.01
CA THR A 93 -1.69 11.72 5.71
C THR A 93 -0.88 10.40 5.63
N ALA A 94 -1.56 9.28 5.37
CA ALA A 94 -0.93 7.94 5.35
C ALA A 94 -0.05 7.73 4.11
N GLY A 95 1.03 6.96 4.19
CA GLY A 95 1.99 6.76 3.09
C GLY A 95 3.42 7.05 3.53
N TYR A 96 4.39 6.81 2.65
CA TYR A 96 5.80 7.06 2.93
C TYR A 96 6.18 8.52 2.65
N TYR A 97 5.49 9.17 1.71
CA TYR A 97 5.81 10.51 1.23
C TYR A 97 4.58 11.42 1.21
N PRO A 98 3.93 11.66 2.37
CA PRO A 98 2.76 12.52 2.46
C PRO A 98 2.99 13.95 1.98
N GLU A 99 4.22 14.45 2.12
CA GLU A 99 4.62 15.78 1.65
C GLU A 99 4.36 15.99 0.16
N GLY A 100 4.40 14.92 -0.66
CA GLY A 100 4.12 14.99 -2.10
C GLY A 100 2.73 15.52 -2.44
N SER A 101 1.77 15.38 -1.52
CA SER A 101 0.41 15.93 -1.65
C SER A 101 0.10 17.08 -0.67
N GLN A 102 0.93 17.30 0.36
CA GLN A 102 0.66 18.29 1.41
C GLN A 102 1.28 19.67 1.16
N ARG A 103 2.47 19.72 0.54
CA ARG A 103 3.20 20.97 0.29
C ARG A 103 4.05 20.89 -0.97
N ARG A 104 4.62 22.02 -1.39
CA ARG A 104 5.61 22.02 -2.47
C ARG A 104 6.86 21.24 -2.04
N LEU A 105 7.35 20.38 -2.92
CA LEU A 105 8.61 19.68 -2.77
C LEU A 105 9.79 20.60 -3.06
N THR A 106 10.91 20.27 -2.45
CA THR A 106 12.20 20.96 -2.56
C THR A 106 13.28 19.96 -2.92
N GLN A 107 14.46 20.45 -3.32
CA GLN A 107 15.60 19.58 -3.62
C GLN A 107 16.00 18.72 -2.41
N ASP A 108 15.86 19.26 -1.20
CA ASP A 108 16.20 18.55 0.04
C ASP A 108 15.31 17.34 0.28
N ASP A 109 14.06 17.37 -0.17
CA ASP A 109 13.11 16.27 -0.04
C ASP A 109 13.51 15.05 -0.88
N ILE A 110 14.28 15.27 -1.95
CA ILE A 110 14.56 14.25 -2.97
C ILE A 110 16.05 13.90 -3.12
N LYS A 111 16.98 14.74 -2.64
CA LYS A 111 18.42 14.57 -2.84
C LYS A 111 19.00 13.24 -2.31
N PHE A 112 18.34 12.62 -1.34
CA PHE A 112 18.76 11.34 -0.76
C PHE A 112 17.81 10.19 -1.08
N LEU A 113 16.83 10.41 -1.96
CA LEU A 113 15.96 9.34 -2.41
C LEU A 113 16.70 8.46 -3.41
N SER A 114 16.56 7.15 -3.22
CA SER A 114 16.93 6.19 -4.26
C SER A 114 16.04 6.36 -5.50
N PRO A 115 16.40 5.77 -6.65
CA PRO A 115 15.52 5.74 -7.81
C PRO A 115 14.13 5.17 -7.48
N TRP A 116 14.07 4.10 -6.68
CA TRP A 116 12.81 3.54 -6.19
C TRP A 116 12.04 4.51 -5.28
N GLY A 117 12.73 5.25 -4.41
CA GLY A 117 12.09 6.26 -3.57
C GLY A 117 11.42 7.37 -4.38
N HIS A 118 12.08 7.82 -5.46
CA HIS A 118 11.49 8.77 -6.41
C HIS A 118 10.23 8.20 -7.09
N GLU A 119 10.29 6.96 -7.56
CA GLU A 119 9.15 6.29 -8.18
C GLU A 119 7.99 6.14 -7.19
N VAL A 120 8.25 5.70 -5.96
CA VAL A 120 7.22 5.57 -4.94
C VAL A 120 6.62 6.93 -4.59
N MET A 121 7.42 7.97 -4.35
CA MET A 121 6.91 9.32 -4.05
C MET A 121 6.01 9.85 -5.17
N LEU A 122 6.43 9.70 -6.42
CA LEU A 122 5.65 10.11 -7.59
C LEU A 122 4.32 9.35 -7.68
N ASN A 123 4.38 8.02 -7.55
CA ASN A 123 3.21 7.16 -7.68
C ASN A 123 2.29 7.23 -6.46
N GLU A 124 2.79 7.59 -5.28
CA GLU A 124 1.99 7.78 -4.08
C GLU A 124 0.97 8.91 -4.27
N ILE A 125 1.37 10.00 -4.95
CA ILE A 125 0.44 11.09 -5.32
C ILE A 125 -0.71 10.52 -6.14
N TYR A 126 -0.45 9.70 -7.15
CA TYR A 126 -1.51 9.08 -7.96
C TYR A 126 -2.33 8.04 -7.19
N ALA A 127 -1.68 7.25 -6.34
CA ALA A 127 -2.30 6.19 -5.53
C ALA A 127 -3.37 6.76 -4.59
N ARG A 128 -3.13 7.95 -4.02
CA ARG A 128 -4.09 8.66 -3.16
C ARG A 128 -5.41 8.97 -3.83
N HIS A 129 -5.42 9.10 -5.16
CA HIS A 129 -6.61 9.37 -5.95
C HIS A 129 -7.19 8.12 -6.61
N GLY A 130 -6.67 6.95 -6.24
CA GLY A 130 -7.13 5.63 -6.68
C GLY A 130 -6.59 5.19 -8.04
N MET A 131 -5.37 5.58 -8.41
CA MET A 131 -4.77 5.13 -9.67
C MET A 131 -4.51 3.62 -9.67
N ILE A 132 -4.93 2.92 -10.71
CA ILE A 132 -4.63 1.50 -10.92
C ILE A 132 -3.26 1.36 -11.60
N PHE A 133 -2.30 0.73 -10.90
CA PHE A 133 -0.97 0.47 -11.43
C PHE A 133 -0.91 -0.79 -12.30
N LYS A 134 -0.23 -0.67 -13.45
CA LYS A 134 0.09 -1.79 -14.35
C LYS A 134 1.47 -2.39 -14.07
N ASP A 135 2.40 -1.58 -13.58
CA ASP A 135 3.71 -2.06 -13.16
C ASP A 135 3.56 -2.98 -11.94
N GLU A 136 4.16 -4.17 -12.02
CA GLU A 136 3.97 -5.21 -11.00
C GLU A 136 4.67 -4.87 -9.67
N GLN A 137 5.76 -4.07 -9.68
CA GLN A 137 6.41 -3.65 -8.45
C GLN A 137 5.56 -2.60 -7.72
N LEU A 138 5.08 -1.58 -8.44
CA LEU A 138 4.20 -0.56 -7.87
C LEU A 138 2.88 -1.16 -7.40
N LYS A 139 2.29 -2.06 -8.18
CA LYS A 139 1.06 -2.77 -7.80
C LYS A 139 1.26 -3.56 -6.51
N ARG A 140 2.32 -4.35 -6.39
CA ARG A 140 2.63 -5.07 -5.13
C ARG A 140 2.89 -4.11 -3.98
N HIS A 141 3.64 -3.05 -4.22
CA HIS A 141 3.95 -2.05 -3.21
C HIS A 141 2.67 -1.40 -2.65
N PHE A 142 1.83 -0.80 -3.50
CA PHE A 142 0.62 -0.11 -3.03
C PHE A 142 -0.47 -1.08 -2.57
N ALA A 143 -0.57 -2.30 -3.10
CA ALA A 143 -1.50 -3.31 -2.59
C ALA A 143 -1.19 -3.73 -1.14
N SER A 144 0.04 -3.53 -0.65
CA SER A 144 0.40 -3.75 0.75
C SER A 144 0.03 -2.60 1.69
N GLN A 145 -0.51 -1.50 1.16
CA GLN A 145 -0.81 -0.29 1.92
C GLN A 145 -2.30 -0.23 2.26
N ASP A 146 -2.64 -0.28 3.55
CA ASP A 146 -4.04 -0.28 4.03
C ASP A 146 -4.88 0.92 3.56
N TRP A 147 -4.23 2.04 3.24
CA TRP A 147 -4.90 3.27 2.81
C TRP A 147 -5.18 3.31 1.31
N TYR A 148 -4.55 2.45 0.50
CA TYR A 148 -4.66 2.49 -0.95
C TYR A 148 -5.87 1.71 -1.45
N HIS A 149 -6.70 2.39 -2.25
CA HIS A 149 -7.92 1.82 -2.83
C HIS A 149 -7.93 2.10 -4.35
N PRO A 150 -7.71 1.08 -5.20
CA PRO A 150 -7.70 1.27 -6.65
C PRO A 150 -9.10 1.57 -7.19
N GLU A 151 -9.25 2.63 -8.00
CA GLU A 151 -10.54 3.09 -8.54
C GLU A 151 -10.52 3.27 -10.07
N SER A 152 -9.49 3.91 -10.63
CA SER A 152 -9.46 4.35 -12.04
C SER A 152 -8.07 4.22 -12.66
N ALA A 153 -8.03 3.98 -13.96
CA ALA A 153 -6.79 4.01 -14.73
C ALA A 153 -6.23 5.44 -14.96
N ASN A 154 -7.07 6.48 -14.76
CA ASN A 154 -6.66 7.88 -14.88
C ASN A 154 -7.29 8.71 -13.76
N VAL A 155 -6.44 9.40 -13.01
CA VAL A 155 -6.82 10.24 -11.87
C VAL A 155 -6.39 11.70 -12.04
N TYR A 156 -5.84 12.07 -13.20
CA TYR A 156 -5.19 13.38 -13.41
C TYR A 156 -6.10 14.57 -13.11
N GLN A 157 -7.40 14.44 -13.38
CA GLN A 157 -8.39 15.48 -13.11
C GLN A 157 -8.68 15.67 -11.62
N LYS A 158 -8.43 14.64 -10.79
CA LYS A 158 -8.59 14.71 -9.33
C LYS A 158 -7.39 15.37 -8.64
N LEU A 159 -6.25 15.47 -9.33
CA LEU A 159 -5.02 16.04 -8.78
C LEU A 159 -5.16 17.54 -8.52
N SER A 160 -4.72 17.96 -7.34
CA SER A 160 -4.60 19.36 -6.96
C SER A 160 -3.49 20.08 -7.75
N GLY A 161 -3.51 21.41 -7.71
CA GLY A 161 -2.47 22.22 -8.35
C GLY A 161 -1.07 21.97 -7.79
N ILE A 162 -0.94 21.77 -6.47
CA ILE A 162 0.33 21.48 -5.80
C ILE A 162 0.84 20.10 -6.22
N GLU A 163 -0.02 19.09 -6.24
CA GLU A 163 0.35 17.74 -6.68
C GLU A 163 0.85 17.73 -8.13
N LYS A 164 0.18 18.44 -9.04
CA LYS A 164 0.63 18.57 -10.44
C LYS A 164 2.02 19.21 -10.54
N GLN A 165 2.30 20.23 -9.73
CA GLN A 165 3.60 20.88 -9.67
C GLN A 165 4.68 19.94 -9.12
N ASN A 166 4.38 19.20 -8.07
CA ASN A 166 5.29 18.23 -7.48
C ASN A 166 5.58 17.06 -8.41
N ILE A 167 4.56 16.56 -9.13
CA ILE A 167 4.73 15.55 -10.19
C ILE A 167 5.71 16.05 -11.25
N ALA A 168 5.52 17.29 -11.73
CA ALA A 168 6.42 17.87 -12.72
C ALA A 168 7.86 18.01 -12.20
N PHE A 169 8.02 18.42 -10.93
CA PHE A 169 9.32 18.49 -10.27
C PHE A 169 10.01 17.12 -10.20
N LEU A 170 9.32 16.08 -9.72
CA LEU A 170 9.85 14.72 -9.60
C LEU A 170 10.22 14.09 -10.96
N ILE A 171 9.43 14.37 -12.00
CA ILE A 171 9.72 13.91 -13.36
C ILE A 171 10.97 14.58 -13.93
N ASN A 172 11.19 15.86 -13.64
CA ASN A 172 12.37 16.57 -14.13
C ASN A 172 13.63 16.08 -13.42
N THR A 173 13.61 15.98 -12.09
CA THR A 173 14.79 15.54 -11.35
C THR A 173 15.19 14.10 -11.64
N SER A 174 14.23 13.21 -11.91
CA SER A 174 14.58 11.83 -12.29
C SER A 174 15.31 11.74 -13.64
N LYS A 175 15.08 12.67 -14.58
CA LYS A 175 15.80 12.70 -15.86
C LYS A 175 17.25 13.15 -15.70
N ASP A 176 17.49 14.13 -14.85
CA ASP A 176 18.83 14.67 -14.61
C ASP A 176 19.75 13.58 -14.02
N VAL A 177 19.22 12.79 -13.07
CA VAL A 177 19.94 11.64 -12.47
C VAL A 177 20.34 10.60 -13.54
N GLN A 178 19.48 10.34 -14.52
CA GLN A 178 19.78 9.39 -15.60
C GLN A 178 20.82 9.95 -16.59
N GLN A 179 20.87 11.26 -16.78
CA GLN A 179 21.90 11.88 -17.62
C GLN A 179 23.27 11.83 -16.95
N GLU A 180 23.34 12.12 -15.65
CA GLU A 180 24.60 12.04 -14.88
C GLU A 180 25.18 10.63 -14.85
N SER A 181 24.33 9.60 -14.66
CA SER A 181 24.81 8.20 -14.68
C SER A 181 25.38 7.80 -16.04
N ASN A 182 24.77 8.26 -17.13
CA ASN A 182 25.21 7.95 -18.49
C ASN A 182 26.51 8.67 -18.89
N VAL A 183 26.80 9.83 -18.28
CA VAL A 183 28.07 10.54 -18.49
C VAL A 183 29.20 9.87 -17.70
N ALA A 184 28.93 9.46 -16.46
CA ALA A 184 29.92 8.80 -15.61
C ALA A 184 30.35 7.41 -16.11
N SER A 185 29.49 6.69 -16.83
CA SER A 185 29.81 5.37 -17.42
C SER A 185 30.59 5.43 -18.73
N ASN A 186 30.77 6.62 -19.32
CA ASN A 186 31.48 6.83 -20.59
C ASN A 186 32.88 7.44 -20.41
N GLN A 187 33.40 7.47 -19.18
CA GLN A 187 34.78 7.82 -18.82
C GLN A 187 35.50 6.62 -18.22
#